data_AF-A0A945HMU5-F1
#
_entry.id   AF-A0A945HMU5-F1
#
_cell.length_a   1.000
_cell.length_b   1.000
_cell.length_c   1.000
_cell.angle_alpha   90.00
_cell.angle_beta   90.00
_cell.angle_gamma   90.00
#
_symmetry.space_group_name_H-M   'P 1'
#
loop_
_entity.id
_entity.type
_entity.pdbx_description
1 polymer ?
#
loop_
_entity_poly.entity_id
_entity_poly.type
_entity_poly.pdbx_seq_one_letter_code
_entity_poly.pdbx_strand_id
1 'polypeptide(L)'
;MFNFHRLSFNRIVPFFAATCLIPVLTSCTGVSDYTPLLNSEPGAGETINERTPRTLRLFYAALPDVENSELTLTGPAGDYSLRGLHTMGADDLMVEIYQPALTNGHYTVQWKTRVEGDDADYAGEYTFEVALPQ
;
A
#
# COMPACT_ATOMS: atom_id res chain seq x y z
N MET A 1 68.13 -46.04 -3.25
CA MET A 1 69.36 -45.23 -3.28
C MET A 1 69.59 -44.78 -4.71
N PHE A 2 70.03 -43.53 -4.92
CA PHE A 2 70.22 -42.81 -6.20
C PHE A 2 69.02 -42.01 -6.74
N ASN A 3 69.03 -40.76 -6.26
CA ASN A 3 68.55 -39.54 -6.88
C ASN A 3 69.25 -39.32 -8.24
N PHE A 4 68.67 -38.55 -9.18
CA PHE A 4 69.30 -37.41 -9.88
C PHE A 4 68.41 -36.88 -11.03
N HIS A 5 67.91 -35.64 -10.84
CA HIS A 5 67.95 -34.48 -11.75
C HIS A 5 67.35 -34.56 -13.18
N ARG A 6 66.46 -33.61 -13.52
CA ARG A 6 66.78 -32.31 -14.14
C ARG A 6 65.51 -31.52 -14.48
N LEU A 7 65.53 -30.22 -14.21
CA LEU A 7 64.58 -29.21 -14.70
C LEU A 7 64.81 -28.94 -16.20
N SER A 8 63.75 -28.65 -16.97
CA SER A 8 63.76 -27.51 -17.91
C SER A 8 62.37 -27.21 -18.52
N PHE A 9 62.01 -25.94 -18.40
CA PHE A 9 61.08 -25.09 -19.16
C PHE A 9 60.55 -25.56 -20.52
N ASN A 10 59.25 -25.37 -20.80
CA ASN A 10 58.79 -24.32 -21.74
C ASN A 10 57.25 -24.11 -21.80
N ARG A 11 56.87 -22.82 -21.74
CA ARG A 11 55.73 -22.09 -22.34
C ARG A 11 54.49 -22.86 -22.81
N ILE A 12 53.31 -22.57 -22.21
CA ILE A 12 52.02 -22.51 -22.94
C ILE A 12 51.20 -21.30 -22.43
N VAL A 13 50.64 -20.59 -23.42
CA VAL A 13 49.95 -19.29 -23.47
C VAL A 13 48.58 -19.30 -22.76
N PRO A 14 48.06 -18.15 -22.28
CA PRO A 14 46.87 -18.06 -21.43
C PRO A 14 45.57 -18.51 -22.11
N PHE A 15 44.75 -19.24 -21.35
CA PHE A 15 43.48 -19.81 -21.79
C PHE A 15 42.38 -18.75 -21.85
N PHE A 16 41.53 -18.93 -22.85
CA PHE A 16 40.52 -18.02 -23.36
C PHE A 16 39.45 -17.60 -22.35
N ALA A 17 39.01 -16.35 -22.53
CA ALA A 17 37.81 -15.74 -21.97
C ALA A 17 36.52 -16.42 -22.49
N ALA A 18 35.53 -16.58 -21.60
CA ALA A 18 34.09 -16.52 -21.92
C ALA A 18 33.27 -16.61 -20.62
N THR A 19 33.21 -15.53 -19.84
CA THR A 19 32.29 -15.45 -18.70
C THR A 19 30.89 -15.15 -19.25
N CYS A 20 30.06 -16.19 -19.36
CA CYS A 20 28.65 -16.07 -19.74
C CYS A 20 27.89 -15.39 -18.59
N LEU A 21 27.62 -14.09 -18.73
CA LEU A 21 26.80 -13.33 -17.78
C LEU A 21 25.33 -13.65 -18.07
N ILE A 22 24.69 -14.49 -17.26
CA ILE A 22 23.27 -14.80 -17.35
C ILE A 22 22.49 -13.66 -16.68
N PRO A 23 21.68 -12.86 -17.40
CA PRO A 23 20.77 -11.92 -16.75
C PRO A 23 19.65 -12.71 -16.07
N VAL A 24 19.62 -12.68 -14.74
CA VAL A 24 18.50 -13.23 -13.97
C VAL A 24 17.33 -12.25 -14.13
N LEU A 25 16.31 -12.66 -14.89
CA LEU A 25 15.02 -11.98 -14.93
C LEU A 25 14.32 -12.25 -13.60
N THR A 26 14.53 -11.38 -12.62
CA THR A 26 13.77 -11.37 -11.38
C THR A 26 12.35 -10.91 -11.70
N SER A 27 11.44 -11.85 -11.94
CA SER A 27 10.01 -11.57 -12.01
C SER A 27 9.51 -11.16 -10.63
N CYS A 28 9.11 -9.90 -10.47
CA CYS A 28 8.24 -9.51 -9.37
C CYS A 28 6.89 -10.19 -9.60
N THR A 29 6.69 -11.35 -9.00
CA THR A 29 5.34 -11.91 -8.80
C THR A 29 4.72 -11.09 -7.67
N GLY A 30 4.09 -9.97 -8.03
CA GLY A 30 3.24 -9.23 -7.10
C GLY A 30 2.05 -10.13 -6.77
N VAL A 31 2.11 -10.83 -5.65
CA VAL A 31 0.92 -11.42 -5.05
C VAL A 31 0.07 -10.22 -4.61
N SER A 32 -0.97 -9.92 -5.39
CA SER A 32 -2.01 -9.02 -4.92
C SER A 32 -2.76 -9.78 -3.85
N ASP A 33 -2.44 -9.55 -2.59
CA ASP A 33 -3.28 -10.03 -1.50
C ASP A 33 -4.69 -9.45 -1.73
N TYR A 34 -5.68 -10.32 -1.62
CA TYR A 34 -7.07 -9.92 -1.78
C TYR A 34 -7.43 -8.83 -0.75
N THR A 35 -8.19 -7.84 -1.20
CA THR A 35 -8.79 -6.82 -0.34
C THR A 35 -10.28 -6.70 -0.69
N PRO A 36 -11.18 -6.61 0.31
CA PRO A 36 -12.59 -6.36 0.06
C PRO A 36 -12.86 -4.89 -0.29
N LEU A 37 -11.92 -3.96 -0.08
CA LEU A 37 -12.11 -2.56 -0.41
C LEU A 37 -12.14 -2.36 -1.92
N LEU A 38 -13.25 -1.83 -2.43
CA LEU A 38 -13.46 -1.58 -3.85
C LEU A 38 -13.19 -0.13 -4.25
N ASN A 39 -13.63 0.83 -3.43
CA ASN A 39 -13.49 2.25 -3.71
C ASN A 39 -13.60 3.09 -2.43
N SER A 40 -13.26 4.38 -2.52
CA SER A 40 -13.43 5.35 -1.44
C SER A 40 -13.85 6.73 -1.95
N GLU A 41 -14.41 7.54 -1.06
CA GLU A 41 -14.71 8.96 -1.22
C GLU A 41 -14.22 9.71 0.03
N PRO A 42 -13.17 10.56 -0.06
CA PRO A 42 -12.33 10.78 -1.24
C PRO A 42 -11.64 9.52 -1.77
N GLY A 43 -11.41 9.48 -3.07
CA GLY A 43 -10.77 8.39 -3.78
C GLY A 43 -9.29 8.26 -3.46
N ALA A 44 -8.77 7.04 -3.56
CA ALA A 44 -7.35 6.79 -3.44
C ALA A 44 -6.56 7.55 -4.51
N GLY A 45 -5.63 8.40 -4.07
CA GLY A 45 -4.84 9.30 -4.91
C GLY A 45 -5.59 10.52 -5.45
N GLU A 46 -6.82 10.77 -5.00
CA GLU A 46 -7.61 11.92 -5.45
C GLU A 46 -7.02 13.25 -4.95
N THR A 47 -6.99 14.26 -5.82
CA THR A 47 -6.71 15.65 -5.44
C THR A 47 -8.00 16.48 -5.48
N ILE A 48 -8.40 16.98 -4.31
CA ILE A 48 -9.63 17.75 -4.09
C ILE A 48 -9.35 19.24 -4.26
N ASN A 49 -9.91 19.85 -5.30
CA ASN A 49 -9.66 21.26 -5.65
C ASN A 49 -10.85 22.20 -5.41
N GLU A 50 -12.03 21.68 -5.06
CA GLU A 50 -13.26 22.48 -5.01
C GLU A 50 -13.73 22.78 -3.58
N ARG A 51 -13.89 21.73 -2.76
CA ARG A 51 -14.41 21.85 -1.40
C ARG A 51 -13.86 20.74 -0.52
N THR A 52 -13.52 21.06 0.73
CA THR A 52 -13.10 20.03 1.69
C THR A 52 -14.22 19.02 1.95
N PRO A 53 -13.90 17.71 1.95
CA PRO A 53 -14.85 16.67 2.32
C PRO A 53 -15.17 16.79 3.81
N ARG A 54 -16.38 16.40 4.18
CA ARG A 54 -16.82 16.35 5.60
C ARG A 54 -16.89 14.92 6.13
N THR A 55 -16.73 13.95 5.25
CA THR A 55 -16.91 12.53 5.55
C THR A 55 -15.88 11.73 4.78
N LEU A 56 -15.51 10.59 5.34
CA LEU A 56 -14.89 9.51 4.58
C LEU A 56 -15.97 8.47 4.31
N ARG A 57 -15.95 7.88 3.13
CA ARG A 57 -16.81 6.76 2.77
C ARG A 57 -16.02 5.71 2.02
N LEU A 58 -16.04 4.47 2.49
CA LEU A 58 -15.32 3.35 1.91
C LEU A 58 -16.34 2.30 1.48
N PHE A 59 -16.21 1.79 0.25
CA PHE A 59 -17.11 0.81 -0.35
C PHE A 59 -16.42 -0.54 -0.44
N TYR A 60 -17.11 -1.59 -0.01
CA TYR A 60 -16.59 -2.93 0.10
C TYR A 60 -17.34 -3.91 -0.82
N ALA A 61 -16.76 -5.09 -1.02
CA ALA A 61 -17.35 -6.16 -1.81
C ALA A 61 -18.57 -6.84 -1.16
N ALA A 62 -18.76 -6.62 0.15
CA ALA A 62 -19.89 -7.08 0.95
C ALA A 62 -20.03 -6.20 2.20
N LEU A 63 -21.17 -6.31 2.89
CA LEU A 63 -21.50 -5.47 4.05
C LEU A 63 -20.42 -5.55 5.15
N PRO A 64 -19.80 -4.42 5.54
CA PRO A 64 -18.79 -4.41 6.60
C PRO A 64 -19.42 -4.52 8.00
N ASP A 65 -18.71 -5.21 8.91
CA ASP A 65 -19.08 -5.25 10.33
C ASP A 65 -18.65 -3.96 11.03
N VAL A 66 -19.61 -3.06 11.25
CA VAL A 66 -19.37 -1.74 11.85
C VAL A 66 -18.75 -1.83 13.25
N GLU A 67 -19.13 -2.81 14.08
CA GLU A 67 -18.63 -2.93 15.46
C GLU A 67 -17.16 -3.38 15.51
N ASN A 68 -16.73 -4.13 14.50
CA ASN A 68 -15.36 -4.63 14.35
C ASN A 68 -14.53 -3.82 13.31
N SER A 69 -15.03 -2.65 12.91
CA SER A 69 -14.38 -1.77 11.97
C SER A 69 -13.71 -0.57 12.63
N GLU A 70 -12.64 -0.08 12.00
CA GLU A 70 -11.92 1.10 12.44
C GLU A 70 -11.48 1.93 11.23
N LEU A 71 -11.61 3.26 11.34
CA LEU A 71 -11.05 4.23 10.40
C LEU A 71 -10.22 5.25 11.18
N THR A 72 -9.05 5.58 10.65
CA THR A 72 -8.22 6.69 11.12
C THR A 72 -7.92 7.63 9.97
N LEU A 73 -7.73 8.91 10.31
CA LEU A 73 -7.35 9.94 9.36
C LEU A 73 -6.23 10.79 9.95
N THR A 74 -5.10 10.82 9.27
CA THR A 74 -3.96 11.66 9.63
C THR A 74 -3.66 12.62 8.49
N GLY A 75 -3.33 13.87 8.81
CA GLY A 75 -3.01 14.89 7.82
C GLY A 75 -2.04 15.94 8.37
N PRO A 76 -2.00 17.16 7.78
CA PRO A 76 -1.02 18.18 8.14
C PRO A 76 -1.10 18.66 9.60
N ALA A 77 -2.26 18.52 10.22
CA ALA A 77 -2.51 18.87 11.63
C ALA A 77 -2.33 17.70 12.60
N GLY A 78 -1.84 16.55 12.14
CA GLY A 78 -1.82 15.30 12.89
C GLY A 78 -3.11 14.51 12.70
N ASP A 79 -3.56 13.84 13.76
CA ASP A 79 -4.73 12.97 13.72
C ASP A 79 -6.04 13.75 13.79
N TYR A 80 -7.01 13.29 13.01
CA TYR A 80 -8.35 13.84 12.95
C TYR A 80 -9.31 12.96 13.75
N SER A 81 -10.10 13.59 14.61
CA SER A 81 -11.21 12.94 15.29
C SER A 81 -12.31 12.62 14.27
N LEU A 82 -12.66 11.35 14.18
CA LEU A 82 -13.75 10.83 13.37
C LEU A 82 -14.93 10.45 14.26
N ARG A 83 -16.17 10.59 13.77
CA ARG A 83 -17.39 10.31 14.56
C ARG A 83 -18.49 9.65 13.75
N GLY A 84 -19.26 8.81 14.44
CA GLY A 84 -20.45 8.18 13.89
C GLY A 84 -20.13 7.24 12.74
N LEU A 85 -19.24 6.27 12.95
CA LEU A 85 -19.01 5.21 11.97
C LEU A 85 -20.31 4.39 11.80
N HIS A 86 -20.78 4.27 10.58
CA HIS A 86 -22.00 3.51 10.23
C HIS A 86 -21.97 3.07 8.77
N THR A 87 -22.91 2.23 8.39
CA THR A 87 -23.21 1.93 6.98
C THR A 87 -24.43 2.73 6.51
N MET A 88 -24.47 3.08 5.22
CA MET A 88 -25.65 3.63 4.55
C MET A 88 -26.51 2.54 3.90
N GLY A 89 -26.16 1.26 4.07
CA GLY A 89 -26.82 0.11 3.44
C GLY A 89 -26.38 -0.16 2.00
N ALA A 90 -25.20 0.33 1.61
CA ALA A 90 -24.63 0.16 0.27
C ALA A 90 -23.24 -0.49 0.34
N ASP A 91 -23.10 -1.51 1.20
CA ASP A 91 -21.83 -2.21 1.48
C ASP A 91 -20.68 -1.25 1.79
N ASP A 92 -20.94 -0.31 2.69
CA ASP A 92 -20.06 0.81 2.96
C ASP A 92 -19.85 1.10 4.44
N LEU A 93 -18.71 1.72 4.73
CA LEU A 93 -18.48 2.46 5.97
C LEU A 93 -18.45 3.94 5.66
N MET A 94 -19.20 4.73 6.42
CA MET A 94 -19.21 6.17 6.35
C MET A 94 -18.97 6.75 7.74
N VAL A 95 -18.13 7.79 7.82
CA VAL A 95 -17.78 8.46 9.07
C VAL A 95 -17.62 9.96 8.85
N GLU A 96 -18.02 10.76 9.83
CA GLU A 96 -17.81 12.20 9.84
C GLU A 96 -16.37 12.56 10.23
N ILE A 97 -15.77 13.50 9.51
CA ILE A 97 -14.53 14.16 9.87
C ILE A 97 -14.88 15.32 10.79
N TYR A 98 -14.69 15.14 12.10
CA TYR A 98 -15.18 16.09 13.09
C TYR A 98 -14.21 17.25 13.31
N GLN A 99 -12.99 16.96 13.77
CA GLN A 99 -11.98 17.99 14.11
C GLN A 99 -10.55 17.46 13.97
N PRO A 100 -9.57 18.30 13.57
CA PRO A 100 -9.74 19.67 13.13
C PRO A 100 -10.41 19.78 11.74
N ALA A 101 -10.67 21.00 11.27
CA ALA A 101 -11.12 21.19 9.89
C ALA A 101 -9.98 20.89 8.92
N LEU A 102 -10.29 20.26 7.78
CA LEU A 102 -9.29 19.98 6.75
C LEU A 102 -8.72 21.28 6.16
N THR A 103 -7.41 21.30 5.99
CA THR A 103 -6.66 22.34 5.27
C THR A 103 -6.01 21.75 4.02
N ASN A 104 -5.39 22.59 3.19
CA ASN A 104 -4.59 22.07 2.08
C ASN A 104 -3.45 21.17 2.59
N GLY A 105 -3.19 20.07 1.89
CA GLY A 105 -2.15 19.09 2.19
C GLY A 105 -2.56 17.64 1.91
N HIS A 106 -1.66 16.72 2.24
CA HIS A 106 -1.87 15.29 2.07
C HIS A 106 -2.47 14.64 3.31
N TYR A 107 -3.33 13.66 3.06
CA TYR A 107 -4.06 12.91 4.06
C TYR A 107 -3.87 11.41 3.83
N THR A 108 -3.76 10.67 4.92
CA THR A 108 -3.72 9.21 4.92
C THR A 108 -4.94 8.71 5.67
N VAL A 109 -5.69 7.81 5.04
CA VAL A 109 -6.77 7.05 5.64
C VAL A 109 -6.26 5.64 5.87
N GLN A 110 -6.32 5.16 7.10
CA GLN A 110 -6.13 3.75 7.40
C GLN A 110 -7.47 3.14 7.80
N TRP A 111 -7.67 1.90 7.42
CA TRP A 111 -8.92 1.20 7.65
C TRP A 111 -8.68 -0.24 8.08
N LYS A 112 -9.59 -0.75 8.92
CA LYS A 112 -9.72 -2.15 9.28
C LYS A 112 -11.20 -2.53 9.24
N THR A 113 -11.53 -3.69 8.68
CA THR A 113 -12.90 -4.22 8.69
C THR A 113 -12.91 -5.74 8.55
N ARG A 114 -14.04 -6.35 8.89
CA ARG A 114 -14.50 -7.65 8.38
C ARG A 114 -15.70 -7.41 7.46
N VAL A 115 -15.97 -8.28 6.49
CA VAL A 115 -17.15 -8.19 5.61
C VAL A 115 -17.99 -9.45 5.70
N GLU A 116 -19.29 -9.35 5.42
CA GLU A 116 -20.21 -10.48 5.45
C GLU A 116 -19.75 -11.63 4.54
N GLY A 117 -19.88 -12.87 5.03
CA GLY A 117 -19.48 -14.07 4.30
C GLY A 117 -18.01 -14.40 4.38
N ASP A 118 -17.21 -13.60 5.11
CA ASP A 118 -15.79 -13.83 5.34
C ASP A 118 -15.38 -13.49 6.79
N ASP A 119 -14.70 -14.41 7.46
CA ASP A 119 -14.25 -14.24 8.85
C ASP A 119 -12.84 -13.62 8.96
N ALA A 120 -12.18 -13.32 7.84
CA ALA A 120 -10.89 -12.66 7.84
C ALA A 120 -11.00 -11.18 8.23
N ASP A 121 -10.01 -10.73 9.01
CA ASP A 121 -9.80 -9.32 9.28
C ASP A 121 -8.98 -8.70 8.13
N TYR A 122 -9.53 -7.69 7.49
CA TYR A 122 -8.88 -6.94 6.42
C TYR A 122 -8.45 -5.57 6.92
N ALA A 123 -7.31 -5.09 6.43
CA ALA A 123 -6.82 -3.76 6.71
C ALA A 123 -6.07 -3.20 5.51
N GLY A 124 -5.96 -1.88 5.46
CA GLY A 124 -5.18 -1.21 4.44
C GLY A 124 -5.09 0.29 4.69
N GLU A 125 -4.47 0.97 3.74
CA GLU A 125 -4.36 2.41 3.74
C GLU A 125 -4.46 2.97 2.32
N TYR A 126 -4.91 4.22 2.23
CA TYR A 126 -4.84 5.00 1.01
C TYR A 126 -4.63 6.47 1.35
N THR A 127 -4.24 7.27 0.35
CA THR A 127 -4.01 8.70 0.52
C THR A 127 -4.91 9.52 -0.38
N PHE A 128 -5.16 10.77 0.00
CA PHE A 128 -5.77 11.79 -0.86
C PHE A 128 -5.14 13.15 -0.54
N GLU A 129 -5.36 14.14 -1.39
CA GLU A 129 -4.85 15.49 -1.24
C GLU A 129 -6.00 16.50 -1.24
N VAL A 130 -5.90 17.54 -0.40
CA VAL A 130 -6.71 18.74 -0.49
C VAL A 130 -5.83 19.86 -1.03
N ALA A 131 -6.23 20.46 -2.15
CA ALA A 131 -5.51 21.53 -2.83
C ALA A 131 -6.48 22.62 -3.30
N LEU A 132 -7.18 23.25 -2.34
CA LEU A 132 -8.12 24.32 -2.65
C LEU A 132 -7.38 25.57 -3.16
N PRO A 133 -7.93 26.29 -4.16
CA PRO A 133 -7.40 27.59 -4.57
C PRO A 133 -7.45 28.58 -3.39
N GLN A 134 -6.39 29.39 -3.28
CA GLN A 134 -6.26 30.43 -2.24
C GLN A 134 -7.14 31.65 -2.53
#